data_AF-A0A261GEP3-F1
#
_entry.id   AF-A0A261GEP3-F1
#
_cell.length_a   1.000
_cell.length_b   1.000
_cell.length_c   1.000
_cell.angle_alpha   90.00
_cell.angle_beta   90.00
_cell.angle_gamma   90.00
#
_symmetry.space_group_name_H-M   'P 1'
#
loop_
_entity.id
_entity.type
_entity.pdbx_description
1 polymer ?
#
loop_
_entity_poly.entity_id
_entity_poly.type
_entity_poly.pdbx_seq_one_letter_code
_entity_poly.pdbx_strand_id
1 'polypeptide(L)'
;MINKRELVKMLWGAINNDPKYMDDRRIASTNKNSFWKEDEWIWVKNIEMLLRKIRKEVDKCHASSDFDLVEVVVGCSVDENIDEYIGGLLVEVKESLKNITNPDV
;
A
#
# COMPACT_ATOMS: atom_id res chain seq x y z
N MET A 1 -7.68 -7.31 13.61
CA MET A 1 -6.59 -7.58 12.64
C MET A 1 -7.06 -7.12 11.26
N ILE A 2 -6.22 -6.41 10.50
CA ILE A 2 -6.56 -5.90 9.15
C ILE A 2 -5.85 -6.79 8.13
N ASN A 3 -6.55 -7.50 7.25
CA ASN A 3 -5.90 -8.34 6.24
C ASN A 3 -5.01 -7.49 5.29
N LYS A 4 -4.06 -8.11 4.59
CA LYS A 4 -3.08 -7.38 3.77
C LYS A 4 -3.75 -6.57 2.65
N ARG A 5 -4.84 -7.08 2.06
CA ARG A 5 -5.57 -6.35 1.01
C ARG A 5 -6.21 -5.07 1.55
N GLU A 6 -6.88 -5.14 2.69
CA GLU A 6 -7.49 -3.98 3.34
C GLU A 6 -6.44 -3.01 3.87
N LEU A 7 -5.27 -3.50 4.30
CA LEU A 7 -4.13 -2.64 4.64
C LEU A 7 -3.68 -1.81 3.43
N VAL A 8 -3.44 -2.45 2.28
CA VAL A 8 -2.99 -1.76 1.06
C VAL A 8 -4.07 -0.78 0.57
N LYS A 9 -5.35 -1.17 0.56
CA LYS A 9 -6.47 -0.28 0.22
C LYS A 9 -6.53 0.94 1.12
N MET A 10 -6.45 0.74 2.43
CA MET A 10 -6.47 1.83 3.41
C MET A 10 -5.30 2.79 3.20
N LEU A 11 -4.08 2.26 3.05
CA LEU A 11 -2.89 3.10 2.85
C LEU A 11 -2.96 3.85 1.52
N TRP A 12 -3.32 3.17 0.43
CA TRP A 12 -3.45 3.79 -0.88
C TRP A 12 -4.55 4.85 -0.87
N GLY A 13 -5.75 4.52 -0.40
CA GLY A 13 -6.86 5.46 -0.30
C GLY A 13 -6.51 6.72 0.51
N ALA A 14 -5.82 6.56 1.64
CA ALA A 14 -5.35 7.69 2.44
C ALA A 14 -4.33 8.58 1.68
N ILE A 15 -3.43 7.99 0.89
CA ILE A 15 -2.49 8.73 0.03
C ILE A 15 -3.22 9.49 -1.08
N ASN A 16 -4.35 8.96 -1.55
CA ASN A 16 -5.22 9.58 -2.54
C ASN A 16 -6.21 10.60 -1.93
N ASN A 17 -6.10 10.91 -0.63
CA ASN A 17 -6.99 11.79 0.12
C ASN A 17 -8.47 11.37 0.10
N ASP A 18 -8.77 10.07 0.01
CA ASP A 18 -10.12 9.57 0.20
C ASP A 18 -10.51 9.72 1.69
N PRO A 19 -11.57 10.49 2.01
CA PRO A 19 -11.96 10.77 3.40
C PRO A 19 -12.19 9.51 4.24
N LYS A 20 -12.76 8.45 3.65
CA LYS A 20 -13.03 7.19 4.36
C LYS A 20 -11.73 6.58 4.86
N TYR A 21 -10.74 6.46 3.96
CA TYR A 21 -9.49 5.79 4.27
C TYR A 21 -8.53 6.66 5.10
N MET A 22 -8.67 7.99 5.06
CA MET A 22 -7.97 8.88 5.97
C MET A 22 -8.34 8.63 7.44
N ASP A 23 -9.63 8.46 7.73
CA ASP A 23 -10.09 8.15 9.08
C ASP A 23 -9.69 6.74 9.53
N ASP A 24 -9.86 5.74 8.66
CA ASP A 24 -9.41 4.37 8.93
C ASP A 24 -7.91 4.34 9.24
N ARG A 25 -7.09 5.04 8.44
CA ARG A 25 -5.64 5.13 8.65
C ARG A 25 -5.27 5.80 9.97
N ARG A 26 -5.99 6.85 10.36
CA ARG A 26 -5.80 7.56 11.63
C ARG A 26 -6.10 6.64 12.81
N ILE A 27 -7.27 5.99 12.80
CA ILE A 27 -7.70 5.03 13.83
C ILE A 27 -6.68 3.89 13.96
N ALA A 28 -6.24 3.33 12.83
CA ALA A 28 -5.28 2.24 12.81
C ALA A 28 -3.91 2.68 13.35
N SER A 29 -3.49 3.93 13.12
CA SER A 29 -2.26 4.48 13.72
C SER A 29 -2.35 4.61 15.24
N THR A 30 -3.49 5.08 15.73
CA THR A 30 -3.74 5.29 17.16
C THR A 30 -3.83 3.96 17.90
N ASN A 31 -4.45 2.95 17.29
CA ASN A 31 -4.67 1.63 17.88
C ASN A 31 -3.80 0.55 17.23
N LYS A 32 -2.59 0.90 16.78
CA LYS A 32 -1.74 0.02 15.97
C LYS A 32 -1.51 -1.37 16.59
N ASN A 33 -1.35 -1.45 17.91
CA ASN A 33 -1.12 -2.71 18.65
C ASN A 33 -2.38 -3.60 18.70
N SER A 34 -3.56 -3.08 18.35
CA SER A 34 -4.79 -3.86 18.19
C SER A 34 -4.90 -4.51 16.80
N PHE A 35 -4.06 -4.09 15.84
CA PHE A 35 -4.11 -4.53 14.45
C PHE A 35 -2.86 -5.26 13.98
N TRP A 36 -1.70 -4.92 14.54
CA TRP A 36 -0.38 -5.46 14.20
C TRP A 36 0.44 -5.69 15.45
N LYS A 37 1.47 -6.54 15.33
CA LYS A 37 2.52 -6.61 16.36
C LYS A 37 3.32 -5.32 16.37
N GLU A 38 3.91 -5.00 17.51
CA GLU A 38 4.61 -3.72 17.71
C GLU A 38 5.79 -3.54 16.74
N ASP A 39 6.51 -4.62 16.46
CA ASP A 39 7.65 -4.68 15.54
C ASP A 39 7.24 -4.62 14.07
N GLU A 40 6.02 -5.03 13.73
CA GLU A 40 5.51 -4.99 12.35
C GLU A 40 5.17 -3.57 11.85
N TRP A 41 5.06 -2.62 12.78
CA TRP A 41 4.74 -1.23 12.44
C TRP A 41 5.79 -0.59 11.51
N ILE A 42 7.04 -1.04 11.58
CA ILE A 42 8.09 -0.58 10.67
C ILE A 42 7.78 -0.91 9.21
N TRP A 43 7.22 -2.10 8.95
CA TRP A 43 6.85 -2.55 7.61
C TRP A 43 5.63 -1.81 7.08
N VAL A 44 4.64 -1.53 7.94
CA VAL A 44 3.47 -0.70 7.58
C VAL A 44 3.91 0.71 7.15
N LYS A 45 4.83 1.34 7.90
CA LYS A 45 5.40 2.63 7.51
C LYS A 45 6.20 2.55 6.21
N ASN A 46 6.96 1.47 6.01
CA ASN A 46 7.74 1.28 4.79
C ASN A 46 6.83 1.18 3.57
N ILE A 47 5.76 0.38 3.65
CA ILE A 47 4.74 0.28 2.60
C ILE A 47 4.16 1.66 2.31
N GLU A 48 3.73 2.42 3.32
CA GLU A 48 3.17 3.76 3.12
C GLU A 48 4.15 4.70 2.40
N MET A 49 5.43 4.69 2.78
CA MET A 49 6.48 5.48 2.14
C MET A 49 6.65 5.10 0.67
N LEU A 50 6.69 3.79 0.36
CA LEU A 50 6.82 3.29 -1.01
C LEU A 50 5.61 3.65 -1.87
N LEU A 51 4.40 3.49 -1.33
CA LEU A 51 3.16 3.88 -2.01
C LEU A 51 3.13 5.39 -2.32
N ARG A 52 3.65 6.25 -1.43
CA ARG A 52 3.79 7.69 -1.72
C ARG A 52 4.77 7.97 -2.87
N LYS A 53 5.85 7.19 -2.99
CA LYS A 53 6.76 7.30 -4.13
C LYS A 53 6.07 6.88 -5.42
N ILE A 54 5.38 5.74 -5.41
CA ILE A 54 4.60 5.26 -6.56
C ILE A 54 3.59 6.32 -7.01
N ARG A 55 2.82 6.90 -6.09
CA ARG A 55 1.86 7.96 -6.41
C ARG A 55 2.51 9.15 -7.14
N LYS A 56 3.66 9.61 -6.66
CA LYS A 56 4.39 10.73 -7.29
C LYS A 56 4.81 10.41 -8.71
N GLU A 57 5.26 9.18 -8.98
CA GLU A 57 5.66 8.79 -10.32
C GLU A 57 4.46 8.60 -11.25
N VAL A 58 3.36 8.00 -10.76
CA VAL A 58 2.09 7.92 -11.50
C VAL A 58 1.60 9.31 -11.91
N ASP A 59 1.63 10.29 -10.99
CA ASP A 59 1.23 11.68 -11.27
C ASP A 59 2.11 12.33 -12.36
N LYS A 60 3.42 12.04 -12.38
CA LYS A 60 4.36 12.58 -13.39
C LYS A 60 4.15 11.96 -14.77
N CYS A 61 3.87 10.67 -14.83
CA CYS A 61 3.74 9.95 -16.11
C CYS A 61 2.38 10.20 -16.81
N HIS A 62 1.46 10.95 -16.19
CA HIS A 62 0.08 11.12 -16.67
C HIS A 62 -0.61 9.80 -17.01
N ALA A 63 -0.17 8.70 -16.38
CA ALA A 63 -0.81 7.41 -16.51
C ALA A 63 -2.23 7.58 -15.98
N SER A 64 -3.22 7.21 -16.80
CA SER A 64 -4.63 7.43 -16.49
C SER A 64 -4.94 6.92 -15.09
N SER A 65 -5.78 7.64 -14.38
CA SER A 65 -6.27 7.43 -13.02
C SER A 65 -6.84 6.04 -12.68
N ASP A 66 -6.84 5.09 -13.61
CA ASP A 66 -7.30 3.70 -13.48
C ASP A 66 -6.17 2.73 -13.12
N PHE A 67 -5.10 3.21 -12.50
CA PHE A 67 -4.08 2.34 -11.91
C PHE A 67 -4.63 1.67 -10.65
N ASP A 68 -5.15 0.45 -10.78
CA ASP A 68 -5.57 -0.38 -9.65
C ASP A 68 -4.35 -0.98 -8.93
N LEU A 69 -3.64 -0.11 -8.20
CA LEU A 69 -2.47 -0.46 -7.40
C LEU A 69 -2.76 -1.64 -6.45
N VAL A 70 -3.98 -1.74 -5.92
CA VAL A 70 -4.33 -2.77 -4.96
C VAL A 70 -4.25 -4.14 -5.62
N GLU A 71 -4.77 -4.30 -6.82
CA GLU A 71 -4.67 -5.54 -7.59
C GLU A 71 -3.25 -5.82 -8.09
N VAL A 72 -2.44 -4.80 -8.38
CA VAL A 72 -1.03 -4.99 -8.77
C VAL A 72 -0.16 -5.45 -7.59
N VAL A 73 -0.44 -4.92 -6.39
CA VAL A 73 0.31 -5.22 -5.16
C VAL A 73 -0.13 -6.55 -4.54
N VAL A 74 -1.43 -6.83 -4.54
CA VAL A 74 -2.02 -8.04 -3.91
C VAL A 74 -2.17 -9.19 -4.91
N GLY A 75 -2.33 -8.88 -6.20
CA GLY A 75 -2.42 -9.85 -7.30
C GLY A 75 -1.11 -10.04 -8.09
N CYS A 76 -1.18 -10.95 -9.07
CA CYS A 76 -0.04 -11.39 -9.89
C CYS A 76 0.12 -10.66 -11.23
N SER A 77 -0.73 -9.69 -11.57
CA SER A 77 -0.64 -8.97 -12.84
C SER A 77 0.26 -7.75 -12.70
N VAL A 78 1.46 -7.82 -13.27
CA VAL A 78 2.23 -6.62 -13.61
C VAL A 78 1.83 -6.26 -15.04
N ASP A 79 1.15 -5.14 -15.22
CA ASP A 79 0.91 -4.60 -16.55
C ASP A 79 2.28 -4.29 -17.20
N GLU A 80 2.50 -4.79 -18.41
CA GLU A 80 3.75 -4.62 -19.15
C GLU A 80 4.07 -3.15 -19.47
N ASN A 81 3.09 -2.25 -19.30
CA ASN A 81 3.27 -0.81 -19.46
C ASN A 81 3.65 -0.08 -18.16
N ILE A 82 3.87 -0.81 -17.05
CA ILE A 82 4.36 -0.21 -15.81
C ILE A 82 5.81 0.22 -16.00
N ASP A 83 6.07 1.49 -15.74
CA ASP A 83 7.42 2.06 -15.68
C ASP A 83 8.33 1.22 -14.77
N GLU A 84 9.54 0.90 -15.22
CA GLU A 84 10.46 -0.02 -14.55
C GLU A 84 10.76 0.42 -13.10
N TYR A 85 10.80 1.74 -12.85
CA TYR A 85 11.01 2.27 -11.51
C TYR A 85 9.77 2.08 -10.61
N ILE A 86 8.56 2.29 -11.15
CA ILE A 86 7.31 1.93 -10.44
C ILE A 86 7.26 0.42 -10.16
N GLY A 87 7.67 -0.40 -11.12
CA GLY A 87 7.79 -1.86 -10.96
C GLY A 87 8.71 -2.26 -9.81
N GLY A 88 9.89 -1.63 -9.70
CA GLY A 88 10.82 -1.83 -8.59
C GLY A 88 10.21 -1.48 -7.23
N LEU A 89 9.52 -0.35 -7.13
CA LEU A 89 8.83 0.06 -5.91
C LEU A 89 7.72 -0.91 -5.50
N LEU A 90 6.97 -1.46 -6.47
CA LEU A 90 5.94 -2.47 -6.21
C LEU A 90 6.51 -3.77 -5.65
N VAL A 91 7.69 -4.19 -6.13
CA VAL A 91 8.40 -5.36 -5.56
C VAL A 91 8.78 -5.09 -4.10
N GLU A 92 9.30 -3.91 -3.77
CA GLU A 92 9.61 -3.55 -2.38
C GLU A 92 8.38 -3.52 -1.48
N VAL A 93 7.22 -3.10 -2.00
CA VAL A 93 5.94 -3.17 -1.27
C VAL A 93 5.58 -4.63 -0.98
N LYS A 94 5.69 -5.52 -1.98
CA LYS A 94 5.43 -6.96 -1.81
C LYS A 94 6.36 -7.60 -0.78
N GLU A 95 7.65 -7.26 -0.80
CA GLU A 95 8.61 -7.73 0.22
C GLU A 95 8.25 -7.22 1.62
N SER A 96 7.85 -5.96 1.75
CA SER A 96 7.40 -5.41 3.04
C SER A 96 6.14 -6.11 3.55
N LEU A 97 5.20 -6.44 2.66
CA LEU A 97 3.97 -7.17 3.00
C LEU A 97 4.23 -8.60 3.48
N LYS A 98 5.26 -9.28 2.99
CA LYS A 98 5.65 -10.63 3.47
C LYS A 98 6.06 -10.64 4.94
N ASN A 99 6.55 -9.51 5.44
CA ASN A 99 6.99 -9.36 6.83
C ASN A 99 5.85 -9.01 7.80
N ILE A 100 4.61 -8.83 7.32
CA ILE A 100 3.43 -8.59 8.14
C ILE A 100 2.68 -9.92 8.32
N THR A 101 2.45 -10.35 9.56
CA THR A 101 1.81 -11.65 9.86
C THR A 101 0.31 -11.71 9.59
N ASN A 102 -0.32 -10.57 9.29
CA ASN A 102 -1.73 -10.49 8.95
C ASN A 102 -2.07 -11.38 7.72
N PRO A 103 -3.27 -11.95 7.65
CA PRO A 103 -3.67 -12.82 6.55
C PRO A 103 -3.82 -12.06 5.23
N ASP A 104 -3.68 -12.76 4.10
CA ASP A 104 -3.90 -12.18 2.77
C ASP A 104 -5.40 -11.96 2.46
N VAL A 105 -6.30 -12.73 3.11
CA VAL A 105 -7.77 -12.73 2.95
C VAL A 105 -8.47 -12.71 4.30
#